data_AF-A0A970D3Y2-F1
#
_entry.id   AF-A0A970D3Y2-F1
#
_cell.length_a   1.000
_cell.length_b   1.000
_cell.length_c   1.000
_cell.angle_alpha   90.00
_cell.angle_beta   90.00
_cell.angle_gamma   90.00
#
_symmetry.space_group_name_H-M   'P 1'
#
loop_
_entity.id
_entity.type
_entity.pdbx_description
1 polymer ?
#
loop_
_entity_poly.entity_id
_entity_poly.type
_entity_poly.pdbx_seq_one_letter_code
_entity_poly.pdbx_strand_id
1 'polypeptide(L)'
;MPLKNSLKKQTRAVLALIALSLLILFPIESFAYETLVKGLGLFSLAARSDENIIRAELCLEKENGEKILFDAYDGYIPKGLVRHDLDLDGHDELIVLISFSSYDELLPLFYTLKSGTPEKIPFILNEADPENNWCKELYIANYQGKPAIHAQQKLIYHDYGPPLLIASKILAYENGKIVLKDSRLSSGNHFNIIMNKAAYAMLSGDPALSAQLYEQAIAASSGEITPEIFAEMLIQQAEASAFSFNFQRAMELYEKIVLELPEEDCVEKAQSELEFLNANMDNLNALKTYYEIARSNKTGKTDSAKLALDEALTSLKGNKLYDRLLMQKCDFLISSGKIEEALQLCQQLIAEYPETALFDNVQNLIEELQIIKTSSDSL
;
A
#
# COMPACT_ATOMS: atom_id res chain seq x y z
N MET A 1 -15.76 6.12 -7.36
CA MET A 1 -14.77 5.50 -8.28
C MET A 1 -14.49 3.99 -8.02
N PRO A 2 -15.48 3.08 -7.77
CA PRO A 2 -15.18 1.66 -7.52
C PRO A 2 -15.35 0.73 -8.75
N LEU A 3 -16.03 1.18 -9.82
CA LEU A 3 -16.36 0.33 -10.98
C LEU A 3 -15.16 -0.03 -11.89
N LYS A 4 -14.09 0.76 -11.93
CA LYS A 4 -12.86 0.42 -12.69
C LYS A 4 -12.06 -0.76 -12.08
N ASN A 5 -12.32 -1.13 -10.83
CA ASN A 5 -11.67 -2.27 -10.16
C ASN A 5 -12.36 -3.62 -10.43
N SER A 6 -13.64 -3.61 -10.79
CA SER A 6 -14.42 -4.84 -11.07
C SER A 6 -14.06 -5.45 -12.42
N LEU A 7 -13.99 -4.62 -13.49
CA LEU A 7 -13.55 -5.11 -14.81
C LEU A 7 -12.10 -5.60 -14.76
N LYS A 8 -11.18 -4.86 -14.10
CA LYS A 8 -9.80 -5.31 -13.90
C LYS A 8 -9.73 -6.65 -13.16
N LYS A 9 -10.59 -6.93 -12.17
CA LYS A 9 -10.65 -8.24 -11.49
C LYS A 9 -11.10 -9.37 -12.41
N GLN A 10 -12.12 -9.17 -13.25
CA GLN A 10 -12.62 -10.20 -14.16
C GLN A 10 -11.67 -10.47 -15.33
N THR A 11 -11.02 -9.43 -15.89
CA THR A 11 -9.96 -9.64 -16.92
C THR A 11 -8.72 -10.31 -16.33
N ARG A 12 -8.37 -10.01 -15.06
CA ARG A 12 -7.28 -10.68 -14.32
C ARG A 12 -7.57 -12.16 -14.05
N ALA A 13 -8.82 -12.53 -13.75
CA ALA A 13 -9.20 -13.93 -13.54
C ALA A 13 -9.08 -14.75 -14.84
N VAL A 14 -9.47 -14.18 -15.99
CA VAL A 14 -9.36 -14.84 -17.30
C VAL A 14 -7.90 -14.91 -17.77
N LEU A 15 -7.10 -13.86 -17.57
CA LEU A 15 -5.66 -13.87 -17.85
C LEU A 15 -4.89 -14.83 -16.95
N ALA A 16 -5.27 -14.97 -15.67
CA ALA A 16 -4.69 -15.95 -14.75
C ALA A 16 -5.01 -17.38 -15.19
N LEU A 17 -6.24 -17.66 -15.65
CA LEU A 17 -6.61 -18.97 -16.22
C LEU A 17 -5.87 -19.29 -17.52
N ILE A 18 -5.63 -18.29 -18.37
CA ILE A 18 -4.86 -18.46 -19.63
C ILE A 18 -3.37 -18.64 -19.35
N ALA A 19 -2.80 -17.92 -18.37
CA ALA A 19 -1.42 -18.12 -17.92
C ALA A 19 -1.23 -19.50 -17.26
N LEU A 20 -2.20 -19.95 -16.44
CA LEU A 20 -2.19 -21.26 -15.81
C LEU A 20 -2.27 -22.40 -16.83
N SER A 21 -3.04 -22.22 -17.91
CA SER A 21 -3.17 -23.20 -19.00
C SER A 21 -1.98 -23.23 -19.96
N LEU A 22 -1.25 -22.11 -20.12
CA LEU A 22 0.00 -22.06 -20.90
C LEU A 22 1.21 -22.63 -20.13
N LEU A 23 1.20 -22.58 -18.78
CA LEU A 23 2.22 -23.20 -17.92
C LEU A 23 2.16 -24.74 -17.91
N ILE A 24 1.04 -25.34 -18.29
CA ILE A 24 0.85 -26.81 -18.33
C ILE A 24 1.55 -27.45 -19.53
N LEU A 25 1.95 -26.68 -20.55
CA LEU A 25 2.48 -27.21 -21.82
C LEU A 25 4.00 -27.13 -21.98
N PHE A 26 4.72 -26.51 -21.04
CA PHE A 26 6.17 -26.51 -21.02
C PHE A 26 6.65 -27.11 -19.70
N PRO A 27 7.48 -28.17 -19.72
CA PRO A 27 8.18 -28.57 -18.51
C PRO A 27 9.00 -27.35 -18.06
N ILE A 28 8.63 -26.78 -16.92
CA ILE A 28 9.46 -25.77 -16.26
C ILE A 28 10.80 -26.45 -16.05
N GLU A 29 11.82 -26.06 -16.82
CA GLU A 29 13.21 -26.38 -16.48
C GLU A 29 13.35 -26.05 -15.00
N SER A 30 13.72 -27.04 -14.18
CA SER A 30 13.79 -26.90 -12.74
C SER A 30 14.83 -25.85 -12.39
N PHE A 31 14.43 -24.59 -12.32
CA PHE A 31 15.25 -23.49 -11.81
C PHE A 31 15.44 -23.75 -10.32
N ALA A 32 16.56 -24.39 -10.01
CA ALA A 32 17.04 -24.58 -8.66
C ALA A 32 18.18 -23.58 -8.43
N TYR A 33 18.09 -22.80 -7.36
CA TYR A 33 19.21 -22.01 -6.85
C TYR A 33 19.90 -22.83 -5.78
N GLU A 34 21.22 -22.93 -5.84
CA GLU A 34 21.97 -23.81 -4.94
C GLU A 34 23.11 -23.05 -4.28
N THR A 35 23.37 -23.35 -3.01
CA THR A 35 24.55 -22.86 -2.29
C THR A 35 25.07 -23.89 -1.31
N LEU A 36 26.39 -24.10 -1.30
CA LEU A 36 27.04 -25.02 -0.37
C LEU A 36 27.37 -24.30 0.93
N VAL A 37 26.95 -24.85 2.07
CA VAL A 37 27.31 -24.37 3.41
C VAL A 37 28.25 -25.38 4.05
N LYS A 38 29.47 -24.93 4.37
CA LYS A 38 30.51 -25.77 4.95
C LYS A 38 30.03 -26.35 6.29
N GLY A 39 30.13 -27.68 6.43
CA GLY A 39 29.72 -28.39 7.64
C GLY A 39 28.23 -28.72 7.74
N LEU A 40 27.40 -28.28 6.78
CA LEU A 40 25.97 -28.61 6.72
C LEU A 40 25.60 -29.39 5.46
N GLY A 41 25.98 -28.88 4.29
CA GLY A 41 25.62 -29.49 3.01
C GLY A 41 25.15 -28.48 1.96
N LEU A 42 24.50 -28.99 0.92
CA LEU A 42 24.01 -28.22 -0.21
C LEU A 42 22.57 -27.75 0.06
N PHE A 43 22.37 -26.44 0.19
CA PHE A 43 21.04 -25.87 0.19
C PHE A 43 20.56 -25.66 -1.25
N SER A 44 19.31 -26.01 -1.51
CA SER A 44 18.65 -25.77 -2.79
C SER A 44 17.29 -25.13 -2.60
N LEU A 45 16.96 -24.18 -3.46
CA LEU A 45 15.65 -23.54 -3.54
C LEU A 45 15.09 -23.80 -4.94
N ALA A 46 14.06 -24.63 -5.01
CA ALA A 46 13.52 -25.10 -6.29
C ALA A 46 12.00 -24.90 -6.37
N ALA A 47 11.51 -24.72 -7.60
CA ALA A 47 10.09 -24.73 -7.88
C ALA A 47 9.60 -26.17 -7.94
N ARG A 48 8.47 -26.45 -7.30
CA ARG A 48 7.74 -27.69 -7.44
C ARG A 48 6.30 -27.39 -7.84
N SER A 49 5.81 -28.16 -8.80
CA SER A 49 4.43 -28.10 -9.25
C SER A 49 3.79 -29.46 -8.98
N ASP A 50 2.83 -29.49 -8.05
CA ASP A 50 2.00 -30.65 -7.80
C ASP A 50 0.53 -30.22 -7.98
N GLU A 51 -0.22 -30.95 -8.81
CA GLU A 51 -1.69 -30.92 -8.89
C GLU A 51 -2.37 -29.53 -8.75
N ASN A 52 -1.84 -28.51 -9.47
CA ASN A 52 -2.31 -27.12 -9.55
C ASN A 52 -1.77 -26.10 -8.53
N ILE A 53 -0.84 -26.49 -7.65
CA ILE A 53 -0.16 -25.54 -6.74
C ILE A 53 1.31 -25.43 -7.15
N ILE A 54 1.72 -24.21 -7.48
CA ILE A 54 3.14 -23.86 -7.63
C ILE A 54 3.65 -23.51 -6.23
N ARG A 55 4.73 -24.15 -5.78
CA ARG A 55 5.41 -23.83 -4.53
C ARG A 55 6.91 -23.75 -4.69
N ALA A 56 7.55 -22.92 -3.89
CA ALA A 56 8.99 -22.89 -3.75
C ALA A 56 9.39 -23.72 -2.52
N GLU A 57 10.30 -24.68 -2.69
CA GLU A 57 10.78 -25.57 -1.62
C GLU A 57 12.25 -25.27 -1.32
N LEU A 58 12.56 -24.98 -0.05
CA LEU A 58 13.93 -24.88 0.47
C LEU A 58 14.33 -26.24 1.04
N CYS A 59 15.36 -26.85 0.47
CA CYS A 59 15.87 -28.15 0.86
C CYS A 59 17.35 -28.07 1.27
N LEU A 60 17.78 -29.00 2.11
CA LEU A 60 19.19 -29.29 2.39
C LEU A 60 19.50 -30.73 2.02
N GLU A 61 20.55 -30.91 1.23
CA GLU A 61 21.19 -32.20 1.03
C GLU A 61 22.47 -32.26 1.85
N LYS A 62 22.47 -33.09 2.90
CA LYS A 62 23.65 -33.32 3.75
C LYS A 62 24.71 -34.13 3.00
N GLU A 63 25.95 -34.12 3.51
CA GLU A 63 27.08 -34.86 2.91
C GLU A 63 26.86 -36.39 2.81
N ASN A 64 25.99 -36.95 3.64
CA ASN A 64 25.60 -38.36 3.59
C ASN A 64 24.50 -38.67 2.54
N GLY A 65 24.06 -37.67 1.76
CA GLY A 65 22.99 -37.77 0.76
C GLY A 65 21.58 -37.66 1.32
N GLU A 66 21.41 -37.43 2.63
CA GLU A 66 20.10 -37.20 3.24
C GLU A 66 19.52 -35.85 2.78
N LYS A 67 18.30 -35.87 2.25
CA LYS A 67 17.57 -34.67 1.82
C LYS A 67 16.50 -34.30 2.84
N ILE A 68 16.52 -33.05 3.29
CA ILE A 68 15.59 -32.50 4.26
C ILE A 68 14.87 -31.31 3.62
N LEU A 69 13.54 -31.35 3.58
CA LEU A 69 12.72 -30.18 3.27
C LEU A 69 12.67 -29.29 4.51
N PHE A 70 13.18 -28.06 4.40
CA PHE A 70 13.24 -27.10 5.49
C PHE A 70 12.03 -26.18 5.56
N ASP A 71 11.64 -25.62 4.41
CA ASP A 71 10.51 -24.69 4.32
C ASP A 71 9.87 -24.80 2.93
N ALA A 72 8.59 -24.45 2.85
CA ALA A 72 7.82 -24.47 1.60
C ALA A 72 6.87 -23.28 1.53
N TYR A 73 6.80 -22.66 0.35
CA TYR A 73 6.04 -21.43 0.13
C TYR A 73 5.02 -21.63 -0.99
N ASP A 74 3.79 -21.93 -0.60
CA ASP A 74 2.69 -22.15 -1.54
C ASP A 74 2.29 -20.85 -2.26
N GLY A 75 2.17 -20.92 -3.58
CA GLY A 75 1.88 -19.78 -4.46
C GLY A 75 3.12 -18.99 -4.90
N TYR A 76 4.32 -19.37 -4.44
CA TYR A 76 5.57 -18.67 -4.75
C TYR A 76 6.48 -19.45 -5.68
N ILE A 77 7.31 -18.71 -6.42
CA ILE A 77 8.40 -19.22 -7.26
C ILE A 77 9.76 -18.78 -6.71
N PRO A 78 10.80 -19.61 -6.88
CA PRO A 78 12.15 -19.28 -6.43
C PRO A 78 12.76 -18.19 -7.32
N LYS A 79 13.45 -17.22 -6.69
CA LYS A 79 14.12 -16.11 -7.38
C LYS A 79 15.60 -15.97 -7.04
N GLY A 80 16.02 -16.54 -5.92
CA GLY A 80 17.43 -16.51 -5.54
C GLY A 80 17.67 -17.17 -4.19
N LEU A 81 18.91 -17.64 -4.02
CA LEU A 81 19.40 -18.18 -2.77
C LEU A 81 20.77 -17.57 -2.52
N VAL A 82 20.87 -16.70 -1.51
CA VAL A 82 22.08 -15.93 -1.21
C VAL A 82 22.63 -16.39 0.12
N ARG A 83 23.94 -16.57 0.18
CA ARG A 83 24.67 -16.95 1.40
C ARG A 83 25.68 -15.86 1.76
N HIS A 84 25.66 -15.38 2.99
CA HIS A 84 26.58 -14.35 3.45
C HIS A 84 26.65 -14.33 4.99
N ASP A 85 27.85 -14.18 5.55
CA ASP A 85 28.05 -13.85 6.97
C ASP A 85 27.70 -12.37 7.20
N LEU A 86 26.51 -12.09 7.74
CA LEU A 86 25.96 -10.73 7.84
C LEU A 86 26.45 -9.99 9.10
N ASP A 87 26.83 -10.69 10.16
CA ASP A 87 27.31 -10.09 11.41
C ASP A 87 28.81 -10.26 11.67
N LEU A 88 29.52 -10.96 10.77
CA LEU A 88 30.94 -11.27 10.84
C LEU A 88 31.31 -12.19 12.00
N ASP A 89 30.39 -13.06 12.44
CA ASP A 89 30.63 -14.03 13.51
C ASP A 89 31.28 -15.34 13.01
N GLY A 90 31.47 -15.47 11.70
CA GLY A 90 32.05 -16.64 11.03
C GLY A 90 31.03 -17.72 10.67
N HIS A 91 29.74 -17.50 10.92
CA HIS A 91 28.64 -18.32 10.45
C HIS A 91 27.89 -17.60 9.33
N ASP A 92 27.57 -18.33 8.26
CA ASP A 92 26.80 -17.75 7.15
C ASP A 92 25.31 -17.64 7.53
N GLU A 93 24.67 -16.54 7.17
CA GLU A 93 23.22 -16.46 7.00
C GLU A 93 22.81 -16.89 5.59
N LEU A 94 21.58 -17.39 5.50
CA LEU A 94 20.93 -17.73 4.24
C LEU A 94 19.77 -16.76 3.98
N ILE A 95 19.72 -16.18 2.78
CA ILE A 95 18.65 -15.31 2.31
C ILE A 95 17.95 -16.02 1.15
N VAL A 96 16.70 -16.38 1.39
CA VAL A 96 15.80 -16.99 0.41
C VAL A 96 15.00 -15.88 -0.25
N LEU A 97 15.08 -15.80 -1.56
CA LEU A 97 14.32 -14.84 -2.37
C LEU A 97 13.25 -15.59 -3.14
N ILE A 98 12.00 -15.24 -2.89
CA ILE A 98 10.83 -15.81 -3.57
C ILE A 98 9.96 -14.68 -4.13
N SER A 99 9.13 -14.99 -5.13
CA SER A 99 8.10 -14.06 -5.61
C SER A 99 6.82 -14.80 -5.92
N PHE A 100 5.70 -14.09 -6.00
CA PHE A 100 4.55 -14.62 -6.74
C PHE A 100 4.89 -14.76 -8.23
N SER A 101 4.21 -15.67 -8.93
CA SER A 101 4.39 -15.85 -10.38
C SER A 101 3.89 -14.66 -11.21
N SER A 102 2.94 -13.90 -10.67
CA SER A 102 2.29 -12.76 -11.33
C SER A 102 2.93 -11.40 -10.99
N TYR A 103 3.90 -11.36 -10.09
CA TYR A 103 4.56 -10.13 -9.63
C TYR A 103 6.07 -10.26 -9.77
N ASP A 104 6.70 -9.12 -10.08
CA ASP A 104 8.16 -9.03 -10.25
C ASP A 104 8.83 -8.39 -9.03
N GLU A 105 8.24 -8.60 -7.85
CA GLU A 105 8.77 -8.18 -6.55
C GLU A 105 9.23 -9.40 -5.76
N LEU A 106 10.29 -9.23 -4.99
CA LEU A 106 10.95 -10.23 -4.18
C LEU A 106 10.51 -10.10 -2.73
N LEU A 107 10.15 -11.22 -2.13
CA LEU A 107 10.00 -11.38 -0.70
C LEU A 107 11.25 -12.09 -0.16
N PRO A 108 12.10 -11.39 0.62
CA PRO A 108 13.26 -12.00 1.24
C PRO A 108 12.92 -12.63 2.59
N LEU A 109 13.44 -13.84 2.81
CA LEU A 109 13.33 -14.59 4.05
C LEU A 109 14.73 -14.94 4.55
N PHE A 110 14.98 -14.70 5.82
CA PHE A 110 16.31 -14.79 6.42
C PHE A 110 16.40 -15.98 7.36
N TYR A 111 17.51 -16.71 7.30
CA TYR A 111 17.80 -17.84 8.19
C TYR A 111 19.21 -17.70 8.75
N THR A 112 19.37 -17.93 10.05
CA THR A 112 20.68 -18.14 10.66
C THR A 112 21.04 -19.62 10.65
N LEU A 113 22.32 -19.93 10.49
CA LEU A 113 22.83 -21.30 10.43
C LEU A 113 23.69 -21.65 11.66
N LYS A 114 23.71 -20.79 12.68
CA LYS A 114 24.61 -20.87 13.85
C LYS A 114 24.44 -22.14 14.69
N SER A 115 23.22 -22.65 14.85
CA SER A 115 22.94 -23.86 15.62
C SER A 115 23.20 -25.16 14.83
N GLY A 116 23.64 -25.04 13.58
CA GLY A 116 23.76 -26.16 12.64
C GLY A 116 22.41 -26.62 12.06
N THR A 117 21.31 -25.97 12.44
CA THR A 117 20.00 -26.11 11.80
C THR A 117 19.53 -24.71 11.39
N PRO A 118 19.04 -24.50 10.16
CA PRO A 118 18.42 -23.25 9.74
C PRO A 118 17.31 -22.83 10.69
N GLU A 119 17.46 -21.64 11.27
CA GLU A 119 16.43 -21.00 12.09
C GLU A 119 15.99 -19.69 11.44
N LYS A 120 14.68 -19.52 11.27
CA LYS A 120 14.11 -18.35 10.61
C LYS A 120 14.32 -17.10 11.47
N ILE A 121 14.90 -16.06 10.89
CA ILE A 121 15.11 -14.77 11.53
C ILE A 121 13.84 -13.92 11.33
N PRO A 122 13.21 -13.41 12.41
CA PRO A 122 12.09 -12.49 12.28
C PRO A 122 12.50 -11.22 11.52
N PHE A 123 11.69 -10.85 10.52
CA PHE A 123 11.96 -9.70 9.67
C PHE A 123 10.67 -8.95 9.33
N ILE A 124 10.68 -7.65 9.58
CA ILE A 124 9.60 -6.72 9.23
C ILE A 124 10.26 -5.48 8.61
N LEU A 125 10.09 -5.27 7.30
CA LEU A 125 10.54 -4.06 6.57
C LEU A 125 9.69 -2.84 6.85
N ASN A 126 8.44 -3.05 7.25
CA ASN A 126 7.48 -2.01 7.50
C ASN A 126 6.62 -2.37 8.71
N GLU A 127 6.87 -1.72 9.85
CA GLU A 127 6.11 -1.96 11.08
C GLU A 127 4.64 -1.51 10.94
N ALA A 128 4.35 -0.55 10.05
CA ALA A 128 3.00 -0.07 9.80
C ALA A 128 2.20 -0.99 8.86
N ASP A 129 2.89 -1.84 8.09
CA ASP A 129 2.28 -2.82 7.20
C ASP A 129 3.22 -4.04 7.05
N PRO A 130 3.13 -5.01 7.97
CA PRO A 130 3.98 -6.20 7.97
C PRO A 130 3.86 -7.04 6.69
N GLU A 131 2.80 -6.83 5.88
CA GLU A 131 2.60 -7.51 4.60
C GLU A 131 3.45 -6.90 3.48
N ASN A 132 4.03 -5.71 3.69
CA ASN A 132 4.83 -4.99 2.70
C ASN A 132 6.35 -5.22 2.89
N ASN A 133 6.73 -6.49 3.01
CA ASN A 133 8.13 -6.95 3.03
C ASN A 133 8.75 -7.11 1.64
N TRP A 134 8.12 -6.53 0.63
CA TRP A 134 8.48 -6.73 -0.76
C TRP A 134 9.52 -5.71 -1.22
N CYS A 135 10.46 -6.17 -2.04
CA CYS A 135 11.47 -5.32 -2.65
C CYS A 135 11.63 -5.70 -4.13
N LYS A 136 11.96 -4.73 -4.96
CA LYS A 136 12.28 -4.97 -6.37
C LYS A 136 13.64 -5.63 -6.53
N GLU A 137 14.60 -5.16 -5.75
CA GLU A 137 15.99 -5.61 -5.81
C GLU A 137 16.53 -5.74 -4.39
N LEU A 138 17.39 -6.74 -4.21
CA LEU A 138 18.11 -6.99 -2.97
C LEU A 138 19.54 -7.40 -3.28
N TYR A 139 20.49 -6.77 -2.63
CA TYR A 139 21.91 -7.14 -2.72
C TYR A 139 22.64 -6.87 -1.40
N ILE A 140 23.76 -7.55 -1.22
CA ILE A 140 24.66 -7.30 -0.10
C ILE A 140 25.55 -6.11 -0.44
N ALA A 141 25.65 -5.17 0.49
CA ALA A 141 26.46 -3.97 0.42
C ALA A 141 27.33 -3.83 1.67
N ASN A 142 28.30 -2.92 1.62
CA ASN A 142 29.02 -2.49 2.81
C ASN A 142 28.36 -1.24 3.39
N TYR A 143 28.04 -1.26 4.68
CA TYR A 143 27.59 -0.10 5.45
C TYR A 143 28.46 0.07 6.68
N GLN A 144 29.18 1.20 6.74
CA GLN A 144 30.09 1.54 7.85
C GLN A 144 31.11 0.43 8.18
N GLY A 145 31.63 -0.24 7.15
CA GLY A 145 32.64 -1.29 7.31
C GLY A 145 32.07 -2.68 7.63
N LYS A 146 30.75 -2.83 7.75
CA LYS A 146 30.07 -4.11 7.97
C LYS A 146 29.19 -4.53 6.79
N PRO A 147 28.95 -5.83 6.58
CA PRO A 147 27.92 -6.31 5.67
C PRO A 147 26.55 -5.75 6.03
N ALA A 148 25.78 -5.37 5.02
CA ALA A 148 24.41 -4.93 5.16
C ALA A 148 23.61 -5.36 3.93
N ILE A 149 22.31 -5.52 4.09
CA ILE A 149 21.38 -5.80 3.00
C ILE A 149 20.85 -4.47 2.50
N HIS A 150 21.02 -4.21 1.21
CA HIS A 150 20.40 -3.08 0.54
C HIS A 150 19.16 -3.59 -0.22
N ALA A 151 17.98 -3.16 0.22
CA ALA A 151 16.72 -3.48 -0.40
C ALA A 151 16.14 -2.24 -1.07
N GLN A 152 15.67 -2.37 -2.31
CA GLN A 152 15.06 -1.28 -3.06
C GLN A 152 13.61 -1.59 -3.42
N GLN A 153 12.72 -0.63 -3.25
CA GLN A 153 11.31 -0.74 -3.60
C GLN A 153 10.94 0.38 -4.57
N LYS A 154 10.15 0.04 -5.60
CA LYS A 154 9.55 1.03 -6.50
C LYS A 154 8.29 1.58 -5.85
N LEU A 155 8.21 2.88 -5.67
CA LEU A 155 7.01 3.55 -5.15
C LEU A 155 6.29 4.23 -6.32
N ILE A 156 5.13 3.70 -6.68
CA ILE A 156 4.32 4.17 -7.81
C ILE A 156 2.91 4.47 -7.30
N TYR A 157 2.70 5.72 -6.92
CA TYR A 157 1.40 6.32 -6.59
C TYR A 157 0.81 7.07 -7.79
N HIS A 158 1.68 7.65 -8.60
CA HIS A 158 1.35 8.24 -9.90
C HIS A 158 2.18 7.54 -10.98
N ASP A 159 1.51 7.04 -12.02
CA ASP A 159 2.14 6.26 -13.09
C ASP A 159 2.17 7.04 -14.41
N TYR A 160 3.17 7.91 -14.54
CA TYR A 160 3.48 8.63 -15.78
C TYR A 160 4.77 8.14 -16.42
N GLY A 161 5.18 6.90 -16.12
CA GLY A 161 6.44 6.32 -16.61
C GLY A 161 7.70 6.79 -15.86
N PRO A 162 8.91 6.52 -16.38
CA PRO A 162 10.15 6.92 -15.71
C PRO A 162 10.39 8.44 -15.76
N PRO A 163 11.21 8.99 -14.84
CA PRO A 163 11.91 8.29 -13.77
C PRO A 163 11.01 7.96 -12.57
N LEU A 164 11.24 6.77 -11.98
CA LEU A 164 10.46 6.25 -10.86
C LEU A 164 11.03 6.69 -9.51
N LEU A 165 10.16 6.85 -8.51
CA LEU A 165 10.58 6.99 -7.13
C LEU A 165 11.03 5.63 -6.58
N ILE A 166 12.24 5.58 -6.02
CA ILE A 166 12.80 4.39 -5.39
C ILE A 166 12.97 4.65 -3.90
N ALA A 167 12.39 3.81 -3.05
CA ALA A 167 12.74 3.73 -1.65
C ALA A 167 13.88 2.72 -1.47
N SER A 168 14.98 3.15 -0.87
CA SER A 168 16.15 2.35 -0.57
C SER A 168 16.27 2.19 0.94
N LYS A 169 16.35 0.94 1.41
CA LYS A 169 16.52 0.59 2.82
C LYS A 169 17.83 -0.16 3.01
N ILE A 170 18.60 0.23 4.02
CA ILE A 170 19.78 -0.49 4.47
C ILE A 170 19.43 -1.23 5.75
N LEU A 171 19.63 -2.53 5.75
CA LEU A 171 19.30 -3.43 6.85
C LEU A 171 20.58 -4.10 7.34
N ALA A 172 20.71 -4.30 8.65
CA ALA A 172 21.81 -5.07 9.24
C ALA A 172 21.25 -6.24 10.06
N TYR A 173 22.01 -7.32 10.18
CA TYR A 173 21.72 -8.39 11.11
C TYR A 173 22.40 -8.08 12.45
N GLU A 174 21.61 -7.91 13.51
CA GLU A 174 22.09 -7.60 14.85
C GLU A 174 21.25 -8.31 15.91
N ASN A 175 21.91 -8.96 16.87
CA ASN A 175 21.27 -9.63 18.01
C ASN A 175 20.15 -10.61 17.59
N GLY A 176 20.37 -11.37 16.52
CA GLY A 176 19.40 -12.35 16.05
C GLY A 176 18.22 -11.77 15.26
N LYS A 177 18.28 -10.51 14.84
CA LYS A 177 17.20 -9.83 14.10
C LYS A 177 17.75 -8.99 12.96
N ILE A 178 16.93 -8.81 11.93
CA ILE A 178 17.21 -7.82 10.89
C ILE A 178 16.66 -6.46 11.32
N VAL A 179 17.52 -5.44 11.34
CA VAL A 179 17.21 -4.08 11.81
C VAL A 179 17.43 -3.04 10.70
N LEU A 180 16.50 -2.07 10.58
CA LEU A 180 16.64 -0.94 9.67
C LEU A 180 17.72 0.03 10.19
N LYS A 181 18.73 0.32 9.36
CA LYS A 181 19.83 1.23 9.67
C LYS A 181 19.73 2.57 8.97
N ASP A 182 19.26 2.55 7.74
CA ASP A 182 19.07 3.76 6.93
C ASP A 182 17.90 3.55 5.97
N SER A 183 17.20 4.62 5.65
CA SER A 183 16.11 4.63 4.68
C SER A 183 16.11 5.96 3.94
N ARG A 184 16.10 5.90 2.61
CA ARG A 184 16.15 7.08 1.75
C ARG A 184 15.31 6.90 0.50
N LEU A 185 14.77 8.00 0.02
CA LEU A 185 14.12 8.08 -1.28
C LEU A 185 15.13 8.52 -2.34
N SER A 186 14.97 8.06 -3.58
CA SER A 186 15.78 8.54 -4.71
C SER A 186 15.68 10.06 -4.85
N SER A 187 16.80 10.70 -5.18
CA SER A 187 16.84 12.14 -5.47
C SER A 187 16.41 12.41 -6.92
N GLY A 188 16.03 13.66 -7.19
CA GLY A 188 15.59 14.08 -8.52
C GLY A 188 14.57 15.20 -8.45
N ASN A 189 14.55 16.04 -9.49
CA ASN A 189 13.66 17.19 -9.64
C ASN A 189 12.62 16.99 -10.77
N HIS A 190 12.59 15.80 -11.40
CA HIS A 190 11.57 15.48 -12.38
C HIS A 190 10.19 15.43 -11.70
N PHE A 191 9.15 16.03 -12.31
CA PHE A 191 7.83 16.16 -11.71
C PHE A 191 7.29 14.81 -11.20
N ASN A 192 7.45 13.72 -11.98
CA ASN A 192 6.97 12.40 -11.58
C ASN A 192 7.61 11.86 -10.29
N ILE A 193 8.92 12.11 -10.06
CA ILE A 193 9.58 11.77 -8.80
C ILE A 193 8.97 12.58 -7.66
N ILE A 194 8.78 13.88 -7.87
CA ILE A 194 8.28 14.80 -6.84
C ILE A 194 6.83 14.46 -6.48
N MET A 195 5.97 14.18 -7.46
CA MET A 195 4.58 13.75 -7.22
C MET A 195 4.52 12.47 -6.40
N ASN A 196 5.30 11.45 -6.78
CA ASN A 196 5.35 10.20 -6.02
C ASN A 196 5.89 10.42 -4.59
N LYS A 197 6.81 11.37 -4.38
CA LYS A 197 7.25 11.76 -3.03
C LYS A 197 6.13 12.46 -2.26
N ALA A 198 5.36 13.31 -2.93
CA ALA A 198 4.22 14.01 -2.34
C ALA A 198 3.15 13.02 -1.86
N ALA A 199 2.79 12.03 -2.69
CA ALA A 199 1.88 10.96 -2.31
C ALA A 199 2.43 10.11 -1.14
N TYR A 200 3.72 9.76 -1.18
CA TYR A 200 4.37 9.05 -0.07
C TYR A 200 4.30 9.84 1.25
N ALA A 201 4.58 11.15 1.22
CA ALA A 201 4.48 12.02 2.38
C ALA A 201 3.05 12.05 2.94
N MET A 202 2.04 12.13 2.06
CA MET A 202 0.63 12.09 2.45
C MET A 202 0.28 10.80 3.19
N LEU A 203 0.65 9.64 2.63
CA LEU A 203 0.38 8.33 3.23
C LEU A 203 1.19 8.08 4.51
N SER A 204 2.35 8.71 4.63
CA SER A 204 3.17 8.69 5.85
C SER A 204 2.65 9.62 6.94
N GLY A 205 1.57 10.37 6.67
CA GLY A 205 0.93 11.26 7.64
C GLY A 205 1.50 12.67 7.72
N ASP A 206 2.25 13.12 6.71
CA ASP A 206 2.75 14.49 6.57
C ASP A 206 2.07 15.22 5.38
N PRO A 207 0.81 15.65 5.55
CA PRO A 207 0.07 16.36 4.50
C PRO A 207 0.67 17.74 4.18
N ALA A 208 1.37 18.37 5.12
CA ALA A 208 2.01 19.66 4.89
C ALA A 208 3.19 19.54 3.92
N LEU A 209 4.07 18.55 4.15
CA LEU A 209 5.14 18.23 3.21
C LEU A 209 4.58 17.76 1.86
N SER A 210 3.49 16.98 1.87
CA SER A 210 2.81 16.56 0.63
C SER A 210 2.36 17.77 -0.21
N ALA A 211 1.68 18.74 0.40
CA ALA A 211 1.22 19.95 -0.29
C ALA A 211 2.40 20.76 -0.88
N GLN A 212 3.51 20.88 -0.14
CA GLN A 212 4.72 21.55 -0.63
C GLN A 212 5.36 20.81 -1.80
N LEU A 213 5.39 19.47 -1.76
CA LEU A 213 5.96 18.66 -2.84
C LEU A 213 5.09 18.73 -4.10
N TYR A 214 3.76 18.72 -4.01
CA TYR A 214 2.93 18.95 -5.19
C TYR A 214 3.12 20.35 -5.78
N GLU A 215 3.28 21.38 -4.93
CA GLU A 215 3.65 22.73 -5.40
C GLU A 215 4.98 22.71 -6.17
N GLN A 216 5.99 22.02 -5.65
CA GLN A 216 7.28 21.86 -6.32
C GLN A 216 7.15 21.08 -7.63
N ALA A 217 6.29 20.06 -7.68
CA ALA A 217 6.04 19.28 -8.91
C ALA A 217 5.41 20.15 -10.00
N ILE A 218 4.46 21.01 -9.62
CA ILE A 218 3.84 22.01 -10.51
C ILE A 218 4.87 23.04 -10.99
N ALA A 219 5.74 23.52 -10.11
CA ALA A 219 6.79 24.46 -10.50
C ALA A 219 7.85 23.82 -11.42
N ALA A 220 8.09 22.52 -11.26
CA ALA A 220 9.05 21.75 -12.06
C ALA A 220 8.49 21.29 -13.42
N SER A 221 7.17 21.34 -13.65
CA SER A 221 6.57 20.93 -14.90
C SER A 221 6.68 22.04 -15.96
N SER A 222 7.82 22.08 -16.65
CA SER A 222 8.05 23.02 -17.74
C SER A 222 7.36 22.57 -19.05
N GLY A 223 6.05 22.79 -19.19
CA GLY A 223 5.31 22.64 -20.46
C GLY A 223 5.21 21.23 -21.06
N GLU A 224 5.77 20.22 -20.40
CA GLU A 224 5.81 18.82 -20.86
C GLU A 224 4.69 17.93 -20.30
N ILE A 225 3.82 18.49 -19.45
CA ILE A 225 2.71 17.74 -18.83
C ILE A 225 1.39 18.03 -19.53
N THR A 226 0.51 17.04 -19.55
CA THR A 226 -0.86 17.20 -20.07
C THR A 226 -1.72 17.99 -19.07
N PRO A 227 -2.83 18.61 -19.52
CA PRO A 227 -3.83 19.21 -18.64
C PRO A 227 -4.34 18.24 -17.55
N GLU A 228 -4.55 16.98 -17.90
CA GLU A 228 -4.92 15.91 -16.95
C GLU A 228 -3.91 15.75 -15.80
N ILE A 229 -2.61 15.68 -16.11
CA ILE A 229 -1.55 15.57 -15.09
C ILE A 229 -1.51 16.84 -14.22
N PHE A 230 -1.67 18.00 -14.83
CA PHE A 230 -1.69 19.28 -14.11
C PHE A 230 -2.90 19.38 -13.16
N ALA A 231 -4.08 18.97 -13.62
CA ALA A 231 -5.29 18.86 -12.81
C ALA A 231 -5.10 17.89 -11.65
N GLU A 232 -4.48 16.72 -11.90
CA GLU A 232 -4.17 15.76 -10.85
C GLU A 232 -3.20 16.33 -9.80
N MET A 233 -2.17 17.07 -10.21
CA MET A 233 -1.29 17.74 -9.24
C MET A 233 -2.05 18.75 -8.37
N LEU A 234 -2.91 19.57 -8.98
CA LEU A 234 -3.69 20.59 -8.26
C LEU A 234 -4.69 19.96 -7.29
N ILE A 235 -5.42 18.91 -7.70
CA ILE A 235 -6.41 18.26 -6.84
C ILE A 235 -5.72 17.61 -5.64
N GLN A 236 -4.56 16.97 -5.85
CA GLN A 236 -3.82 16.34 -4.76
C GLN A 236 -3.17 17.37 -3.83
N GLN A 237 -2.71 18.51 -4.37
CA GLN A 237 -2.24 19.64 -3.56
C GLN A 237 -3.36 20.24 -2.71
N ALA A 238 -4.57 20.40 -3.27
CA ALA A 238 -5.73 20.92 -2.56
C ALA A 238 -6.13 19.99 -1.42
N GLU A 239 -6.19 18.69 -1.71
CA GLU A 239 -6.50 17.66 -0.73
C GLU A 239 -5.46 17.63 0.42
N ALA A 240 -4.16 17.64 0.10
CA ALA A 240 -3.09 17.73 1.09
C ALA A 240 -3.15 19.04 1.92
N SER A 241 -3.54 20.16 1.30
CA SER A 241 -3.76 21.44 2.00
C SER A 241 -4.93 21.35 2.99
N ALA A 242 -6.03 20.69 2.63
CA ALA A 242 -7.15 20.47 3.54
C ALA A 242 -6.77 19.56 4.72
N PHE A 243 -6.02 18.49 4.47
CA PHE A 243 -5.52 17.58 5.51
C PHE A 243 -4.46 18.17 6.45
N SER A 244 -3.82 19.26 6.04
CA SER A 244 -2.95 20.10 6.89
C SER A 244 -3.70 21.30 7.51
N PHE A 245 -5.02 21.33 7.37
CA PHE A 245 -5.93 22.38 7.86
C PHE A 245 -5.69 23.77 7.26
N ASN A 246 -4.99 23.84 6.14
CA ASN A 246 -4.90 25.04 5.33
C ASN A 246 -6.10 25.11 4.37
N PHE A 247 -7.30 25.24 4.94
CA PHE A 247 -8.56 25.22 4.19
C PHE A 247 -8.66 26.35 3.18
N GLN A 248 -8.13 27.54 3.51
CA GLN A 248 -8.10 28.66 2.57
C GLN A 248 -7.31 28.29 1.30
N ARG A 249 -6.13 27.70 1.47
CA ARG A 249 -5.32 27.25 0.33
C ARG A 249 -5.99 26.14 -0.45
N ALA A 250 -6.63 25.19 0.23
CA ALA A 250 -7.38 24.13 -0.43
C ALA A 250 -8.51 24.70 -1.31
N MET A 251 -9.28 25.66 -0.78
CA MET A 251 -10.35 26.34 -1.52
C MET A 251 -9.83 27.09 -2.75
N GLU A 252 -8.74 27.85 -2.62
CA GLU A 252 -8.11 28.54 -3.77
C GLU A 252 -7.72 27.56 -4.88
N LEU A 253 -7.18 26.39 -4.50
CA LEU A 253 -6.77 25.37 -5.47
C LEU A 253 -7.97 24.68 -6.11
N TYR A 254 -9.02 24.37 -5.36
CA TYR A 254 -10.26 23.82 -5.93
C TYR A 254 -10.95 24.82 -6.86
N GLU A 255 -11.06 26.08 -6.47
CA GLU A 255 -11.60 27.15 -7.30
C GLU A 255 -10.79 27.30 -8.60
N LYS A 256 -9.45 27.24 -8.51
CA LYS A 256 -8.59 27.25 -9.70
C LYS A 256 -8.91 26.11 -10.66
N ILE A 257 -9.08 24.88 -10.16
CA ILE A 257 -9.44 23.71 -10.99
C ILE A 257 -10.77 23.95 -11.70
N VAL A 258 -11.79 24.40 -10.97
CA VAL A 258 -13.13 24.65 -11.52
C VAL A 258 -13.11 25.74 -12.59
N LEU A 259 -12.36 26.81 -12.38
CA LEU A 259 -12.34 27.97 -13.29
C LEU A 259 -11.42 27.77 -14.50
N GLU A 260 -10.24 27.17 -14.30
CA GLU A 260 -9.20 27.11 -15.33
C GLU A 260 -9.16 25.78 -16.09
N LEU A 261 -9.73 24.70 -15.53
CA LEU A 261 -9.68 23.35 -16.10
C LEU A 261 -11.07 22.69 -16.22
N PRO A 262 -12.08 23.37 -16.80
CA PRO A 262 -13.49 22.92 -16.75
C PRO A 262 -13.79 21.62 -17.51
N GLU A 263 -12.87 21.16 -18.36
CA GLU A 263 -13.03 19.94 -19.16
C GLU A 263 -12.49 18.67 -18.48
N GLU A 264 -11.84 18.81 -17.32
CA GLU A 264 -11.17 17.70 -16.63
C GLU A 264 -12.13 16.89 -15.73
N ASP A 265 -11.94 15.56 -15.67
CA ASP A 265 -12.76 14.62 -14.89
C ASP A 265 -12.83 14.96 -13.39
N CYS A 266 -11.87 15.73 -12.87
CA CYS A 266 -11.80 16.08 -11.45
C CYS A 266 -12.63 17.32 -11.06
N VAL A 267 -13.22 18.04 -12.01
CA VAL A 267 -13.93 19.30 -11.76
C VAL A 267 -15.13 19.12 -10.82
N GLU A 268 -15.95 18.08 -11.02
CA GLU A 268 -17.09 17.80 -10.16
C GLU A 268 -16.65 17.55 -8.70
N LYS A 269 -15.55 16.79 -8.52
CA LYS A 269 -14.96 16.57 -7.20
C LYS A 269 -14.47 17.89 -6.60
N ALA A 270 -13.73 18.70 -7.36
CA ALA A 270 -13.22 19.98 -6.91
C ALA A 270 -14.35 20.93 -6.50
N GLN A 271 -15.42 21.01 -7.29
CA GLN A 271 -16.60 21.82 -6.99
C GLN A 271 -17.28 21.36 -5.71
N SER A 272 -17.49 20.04 -5.54
CA SER A 272 -18.11 19.49 -4.34
C SER A 272 -17.28 19.76 -3.08
N GLU A 273 -15.96 19.60 -3.15
CA GLU A 273 -15.06 19.92 -2.03
C GLU A 273 -15.02 21.42 -1.73
N LEU A 274 -15.04 22.28 -2.75
CA LEU A 274 -15.10 23.73 -2.60
C LEU A 274 -16.39 24.17 -1.90
N GLU A 275 -17.54 23.63 -2.31
CA GLU A 275 -18.85 23.88 -1.68
C GLU A 275 -18.86 23.38 -0.24
N PHE A 276 -18.33 22.18 0.00
CA PHE A 276 -18.22 21.60 1.33
C PHE A 276 -17.39 22.48 2.27
N LEU A 277 -16.20 22.92 1.84
CA LEU A 277 -15.35 23.79 2.63
C LEU A 277 -16.04 25.14 2.89
N ASN A 278 -16.56 25.80 1.85
CA ASN A 278 -17.29 27.07 1.98
C ASN A 278 -18.43 27.01 2.99
N ALA A 279 -19.24 25.94 2.93
CA ALA A 279 -20.37 25.74 3.84
C ALA A 279 -19.95 25.48 5.29
N ASN A 280 -18.67 25.22 5.58
CA ASN A 280 -18.16 24.81 6.88
C ASN A 280 -17.06 25.71 7.48
N MET A 281 -16.66 26.79 6.80
CA MET A 281 -15.61 27.69 7.27
C MET A 281 -15.93 28.43 8.59
N ASP A 282 -17.19 28.61 8.94
CA ASP A 282 -17.68 29.13 10.22
C ASP A 282 -17.63 28.09 11.36
N ASN A 283 -17.27 26.84 11.08
CA ASN A 283 -17.21 25.72 12.05
C ASN A 283 -15.86 24.98 11.99
N LEU A 284 -14.78 25.75 12.07
CA LEU A 284 -13.42 25.24 11.88
C LEU A 284 -13.03 24.09 12.80
N ASN A 285 -13.51 24.07 14.05
CA ASN A 285 -13.13 23.01 14.99
C ASN A 285 -13.70 21.65 14.54
N ALA A 286 -14.99 21.59 14.21
CA ALA A 286 -15.60 20.35 13.72
C ALA A 286 -15.01 19.94 12.36
N LEU A 287 -14.70 20.92 11.49
CA LEU A 287 -14.07 20.66 10.20
C LEU A 287 -12.67 20.05 10.36
N LYS A 288 -11.86 20.58 11.29
CA LYS A 288 -10.56 19.98 11.63
C LYS A 288 -10.72 18.55 12.13
N THR A 289 -11.63 18.31 13.07
CA THR A 289 -11.90 16.94 13.57
C THR A 289 -12.30 16.00 12.44
N TYR A 290 -13.17 16.43 11.52
CA TYR A 290 -13.56 15.65 10.35
C TYR A 290 -12.34 15.25 9.48
N TYR A 291 -11.46 16.20 9.15
CA TYR A 291 -10.26 15.93 8.36
C TYR A 291 -9.20 15.13 9.14
N GLU A 292 -9.12 15.27 10.47
CA GLU A 292 -8.24 14.45 11.33
C GLU A 292 -8.60 12.97 11.30
N ILE A 293 -9.90 12.67 11.40
CA ILE A 293 -10.42 11.30 11.31
C ILE A 293 -10.17 10.74 9.91
N ALA A 294 -10.55 11.49 8.88
CA ALA A 294 -10.33 11.10 7.48
C ALA A 294 -8.84 10.83 7.19
N ARG A 295 -7.94 11.68 7.69
CA ARG A 295 -6.48 11.51 7.54
C ARG A 295 -6.00 10.25 8.24
N SER A 296 -6.42 10.06 9.48
CA SER A 296 -5.99 8.91 10.27
C SER A 296 -6.40 7.61 9.60
N ASN A 297 -7.62 7.56 9.04
CA ASN A 297 -8.08 6.43 8.22
C ASN A 297 -7.23 6.26 6.95
N LYS A 298 -7.00 7.34 6.19
CA LYS A 298 -6.19 7.33 4.96
C LYS A 298 -4.73 6.87 5.17
N THR A 299 -4.18 7.12 6.36
CA THR A 299 -2.81 6.72 6.76
C THR A 299 -2.75 5.35 7.44
N GLY A 300 -3.83 4.56 7.41
CA GLY A 300 -3.87 3.21 7.97
C GLY A 300 -3.94 3.16 9.50
N LYS A 301 -4.13 4.29 10.19
CA LYS A 301 -4.28 4.37 11.65
C LYS A 301 -5.73 4.13 12.07
N THR A 302 -6.32 3.06 11.54
CA THR A 302 -7.76 2.74 11.60
C THR A 302 -8.31 2.73 13.02
N ASP A 303 -7.61 2.11 13.99
CA ASP A 303 -8.07 2.04 15.37
C ASP A 303 -8.13 3.42 16.04
N SER A 304 -7.09 4.24 15.84
CA SER A 304 -7.06 5.60 16.35
C SER A 304 -8.13 6.49 15.70
N ALA A 305 -8.36 6.30 14.40
CA ALA A 305 -9.38 7.03 13.65
C ALA A 305 -10.79 6.68 14.15
N LYS A 306 -11.03 5.39 14.45
CA LYS A 306 -12.29 4.90 15.01
C LYS A 306 -12.56 5.47 16.39
N LEU A 307 -11.57 5.47 17.29
CA LEU A 307 -11.70 6.07 18.62
C LEU A 307 -12.04 7.56 18.53
N ALA A 308 -11.30 8.30 17.70
CA ALA A 308 -11.55 9.72 17.47
C ALA A 308 -12.95 9.97 16.87
N LEU A 309 -13.42 9.09 15.99
CA LEU A 309 -14.76 9.18 15.41
C LEU A 309 -15.87 8.94 16.44
N ASP A 310 -15.74 7.94 17.30
CA ASP A 310 -16.76 7.66 18.33
C ASP A 310 -16.83 8.82 19.37
N GLU A 311 -15.70 9.43 19.71
CA GLU A 311 -15.65 10.65 20.53
C GLU A 311 -16.29 11.85 19.80
N ALA A 312 -15.99 12.03 18.51
CA ALA A 312 -16.57 13.09 17.68
C ALA A 312 -18.10 12.95 17.54
N LEU A 313 -18.61 11.73 17.38
CA LEU A 313 -20.06 11.46 17.33
C LEU A 313 -20.75 11.76 18.67
N THR A 314 -20.04 11.65 19.79
CA THR A 314 -20.61 12.03 21.09
C THR A 314 -20.59 13.55 21.28
N SER A 315 -19.46 14.18 20.99
CA SER A 315 -19.21 15.60 21.28
C SER A 315 -19.80 16.56 20.25
N LEU A 316 -19.94 16.14 19.00
CA LEU A 316 -20.47 16.95 17.88
C LEU A 316 -21.90 16.57 17.52
N LYS A 317 -22.65 15.92 18.42
CA LYS A 317 -24.05 15.59 18.18
C LYS A 317 -24.87 16.86 17.90
N GLY A 318 -25.61 16.84 16.78
CA GLY A 318 -26.38 18.00 16.31
C GLY A 318 -25.55 19.09 15.62
N ASN A 319 -24.24 18.90 15.47
CA ASN A 319 -23.40 19.77 14.64
C ASN A 319 -23.74 19.57 13.14
N LYS A 320 -23.53 20.60 12.32
CA LYS A 320 -23.80 20.52 10.87
C LYS A 320 -22.94 19.51 10.10
N LEU A 321 -21.83 19.04 10.67
CA LEU A 321 -20.99 17.98 10.10
C LEU A 321 -21.34 16.59 10.65
N TYR A 322 -22.37 16.48 11.48
CA TYR A 322 -22.70 15.23 12.15
C TYR A 322 -23.12 14.13 11.17
N ASP A 323 -23.89 14.47 10.13
CA ASP A 323 -24.23 13.56 9.03
C ASP A 323 -22.98 13.03 8.30
N ARG A 324 -21.96 13.86 8.10
CA ARG A 324 -20.67 13.48 7.52
C ARG A 324 -19.89 12.52 8.42
N LEU A 325 -19.94 12.72 9.74
CA LEU A 325 -19.32 11.80 10.71
C LEU A 325 -20.06 10.46 10.75
N LEU A 326 -21.39 10.46 10.68
CA LEU A 326 -22.18 9.23 10.55
C LEU A 326 -21.81 8.47 9.27
N MET A 327 -21.63 9.17 8.15
CA MET A 327 -21.18 8.56 6.90
C MET A 327 -19.80 7.92 7.02
N GLN A 328 -18.82 8.60 7.65
CA GLN A 328 -17.51 7.97 7.92
C GLN A 328 -17.64 6.71 8.78
N LYS A 329 -18.59 6.69 9.73
CA LYS A 329 -18.85 5.48 10.54
C LYS A 329 -19.43 4.35 9.69
N CYS A 330 -20.30 4.65 8.73
CA CYS A 330 -20.76 3.66 7.75
C CYS A 330 -19.57 3.05 6.99
N ASP A 331 -18.64 3.87 6.49
CA ASP A 331 -17.45 3.40 5.77
C ASP A 331 -16.57 2.47 6.64
N PHE A 332 -16.40 2.79 7.93
CA PHE A 332 -15.69 1.92 8.88
C PHE A 332 -16.40 0.57 9.10
N LEU A 333 -17.73 0.58 9.20
CA LEU A 333 -18.51 -0.65 9.37
C LEU A 333 -18.41 -1.55 8.13
N ILE A 334 -18.49 -0.97 6.93
CA ILE A 334 -18.37 -1.68 5.65
C ILE A 334 -16.99 -2.31 5.51
N SER A 335 -15.92 -1.53 5.73
CA SER A 335 -14.54 -2.03 5.65
C SER A 335 -14.24 -3.12 6.69
N SER A 336 -14.96 -3.14 7.81
CA SER A 336 -14.87 -4.18 8.85
C SER A 336 -15.78 -5.39 8.59
N GLY A 337 -16.49 -5.44 7.45
CA GLY A 337 -17.43 -6.52 7.10
C GLY A 337 -18.73 -6.51 7.90
N LYS A 338 -19.03 -5.44 8.67
CA LYS A 338 -20.25 -5.27 9.47
C LYS A 338 -21.37 -4.68 8.63
N ILE A 339 -21.78 -5.40 7.59
CA ILE A 339 -22.71 -4.91 6.56
C ILE A 339 -24.08 -4.56 7.15
N GLU A 340 -24.64 -5.36 8.05
CA GLU A 340 -25.93 -5.10 8.69
C GLU A 340 -25.93 -3.82 9.53
N GLU A 341 -24.87 -3.62 10.32
CA GLU A 341 -24.72 -2.41 11.14
C GLU A 341 -24.59 -1.17 10.23
N ALA A 342 -23.82 -1.27 9.15
CA ALA A 342 -23.67 -0.20 8.18
C ALA A 342 -24.99 0.16 7.51
N LEU A 343 -25.77 -0.84 7.09
CA LEU A 343 -27.07 -0.66 6.44
C LEU A 343 -28.06 0.05 7.37
N GLN A 344 -28.15 -0.39 8.63
CA GLN A 344 -29.01 0.25 9.63
C GLN A 344 -28.62 1.72 9.85
N LEU A 345 -27.31 2.01 9.93
CA LEU A 345 -26.81 3.37 10.13
C LEU A 345 -27.10 4.27 8.92
N CYS A 346 -26.94 3.77 7.69
CA CYS A 346 -27.29 4.51 6.48
C CYS A 346 -28.79 4.84 6.45
N GLN A 347 -29.66 3.87 6.77
CA GLN A 347 -31.11 4.08 6.83
C GLN A 347 -31.49 5.12 7.89
N GLN A 348 -30.85 5.07 9.07
CA GLN A 348 -31.03 6.06 10.12
C GLN A 348 -30.59 7.46 9.66
N LEU A 349 -29.43 7.57 8.99
CA LEU A 349 -28.90 8.83 8.49
C LEU A 349 -29.90 9.52 7.57
N ILE A 350 -30.48 8.80 6.60
CA ILE A 350 -31.46 9.38 5.68
C ILE A 350 -32.76 9.76 6.39
N ALA A 351 -33.21 8.95 7.35
CA ALA A 351 -34.42 9.24 8.11
C ALA A 351 -34.27 10.48 9.01
N GLU A 352 -33.09 10.68 9.61
CA GLU A 352 -32.81 11.83 10.49
C GLU A 352 -32.38 13.09 9.73
N TYR A 353 -31.75 12.95 8.57
CA TYR A 353 -31.20 14.05 7.75
C TYR A 353 -31.69 13.96 6.29
N PRO A 354 -32.99 14.14 6.02
CA PRO A 354 -33.55 14.00 4.67
C PRO A 354 -33.03 15.05 3.67
N GLU A 355 -32.59 16.21 4.16
CA GLU A 355 -32.05 17.31 3.35
C GLU A 355 -30.51 17.30 3.28
N THR A 356 -29.86 16.21 3.70
CA THR A 356 -28.39 16.11 3.61
C THR A 356 -27.95 16.13 2.15
N ALA A 357 -26.88 16.88 1.87
CA ALA A 357 -26.22 16.82 0.57
C ALA A 357 -25.56 15.45 0.28
N LEU A 358 -25.63 14.49 1.21
CA LEU A 358 -25.27 13.09 1.00
C LEU A 358 -26.42 12.20 0.52
N PHE A 359 -27.66 12.70 0.44
CA PHE A 359 -28.85 11.85 0.34
C PHE A 359 -28.74 10.80 -0.78
N ASP A 360 -28.46 11.25 -2.01
CA ASP A 360 -28.37 10.35 -3.17
C ASP A 360 -27.22 9.33 -3.02
N ASN A 361 -26.08 9.76 -2.46
CA ASN A 361 -24.94 8.87 -2.21
C ASN A 361 -25.28 7.79 -1.18
N VAL A 362 -26.01 8.14 -0.12
CA VAL A 362 -26.40 7.19 0.93
C VAL A 362 -27.50 6.25 0.43
N GLN A 363 -28.44 6.72 -0.40
CA GLN A 363 -29.44 5.85 -1.05
C GLN A 363 -28.77 4.80 -1.93
N ASN A 364 -27.88 5.23 -2.83
CA ASN A 364 -27.14 4.31 -3.70
C ASN A 364 -26.35 3.28 -2.87
N LEU A 365 -25.71 3.72 -1.78
CA LEU A 365 -24.99 2.81 -0.89
C LEU A 365 -25.91 1.81 -0.18
N ILE A 366 -27.10 2.20 0.25
CA ILE A 366 -28.10 1.29 0.83
C ILE A 366 -28.47 0.19 -0.16
N GLU A 367 -28.71 0.54 -1.42
CA GLU A 367 -29.01 -0.43 -2.47
C GLU A 367 -27.85 -1.41 -2.69
N GLU A 368 -26.62 -0.91 -2.78
CA GLU A 368 -25.42 -1.74 -2.90
C GLU A 368 -25.27 -2.72 -1.72
N LEU A 369 -25.44 -2.24 -0.48
CA LEU A 369 -25.33 -3.06 0.72
C LEU A 369 -26.44 -4.13 0.81
N GLN A 370 -27.66 -3.82 0.34
CA GLN A 370 -28.74 -4.81 0.26
C GLN A 370 -28.43 -5.94 -0.73
N ILE A 371 -27.82 -5.62 -1.87
CA ILE A 371 -27.37 -6.62 -2.85
C ILE A 371 -26.28 -7.51 -2.24
N ILE A 372 -25.31 -6.91 -1.55
CA ILE A 372 -24.23 -7.65 -0.87
C ILE A 372 -24.80 -8.60 0.19
N LYS A 373 -25.73 -8.11 1.02
CA LYS A 373 -26.38 -8.91 2.06
C LYS A 373 -27.13 -10.10 1.49
N THR A 374 -28.00 -9.87 0.50
CA THR A 374 -28.79 -10.94 -0.14
C THR A 374 -27.93 -11.99 -0.84
N SER A 375 -26.80 -11.59 -1.42
CA SER A 375 -25.84 -12.51 -2.01
C SER A 375 -25.12 -13.36 -0.96
N SER A 376 -24.84 -12.78 0.21
CA SER A 376 -24.16 -13.46 1.32
C SER A 376 -25.06 -14.48 2.03
N ASP A 377 -26.37 -14.21 2.12
CA ASP A 377 -27.37 -15.12 2.70
C ASP A 377 -27.71 -16.32 1.78
N SER A 378 -27.26 -16.30 0.52
CA SER A 378 -27.54 -17.32 -0.51
C SER A 378 -26.43 -18.36 -0.71
N LEU A 379 -25.32 -18.23 0.05
CA LEU A 379 -24.19 -19.16 0.13
C LEU A 379 -24.25 -19.91 1.46
#